data_AF-A0A0S4MID3-F1
#
_entry.id   AF-A0A0S4MID3-F1
#
_cell.length_a   1.000
_cell.length_b   1.000
_cell.length_c   1.000
_cell.angle_alpha   90.00
_cell.angle_beta   90.00
_cell.angle_gamma   90.00
#
_symmetry.space_group_name_H-M   'P 1'
#
loop_
_entity.id
_entity.type
_entity.pdbx_description
1 polymer ?
#
loop_
_entity_poly.entity_id
_entity_poly.type
_entity_poly.pdbx_seq_one_letter_code
_entity_poly.pdbx_strand_id
1 'polypeptide(L)'
;MMEPHSLGIASEKCIDCPTGRRQAENSNLVTGSSSPVPSDRSSPQLVIDREEQALARDFFQRFQKADEADEEYARNLQPLAERAFRGRSPNMIDNWVTVQFKHGVRPSALAEKLCEAKTNSLDQLVKLATKKRQETAKLVNCSILVPCLPASCS
;
A
#
# COMPACT_ATOMS: atom_id res chain seq x y z
N MET A 1 46.22 2.03 -16.86
CA MET A 1 44.97 1.42 -17.35
C MET A 1 44.30 0.70 -16.19
N MET A 2 42.97 0.76 -16.17
CA MET A 2 41.99 0.05 -15.31
C MET A 2 41.63 0.70 -13.96
N GLU A 3 40.47 1.37 -14.04
CA GLU A 3 39.48 1.64 -12.99
C GLU A 3 39.17 0.43 -12.09
N PRO A 4 38.67 0.69 -10.88
CA PRO A 4 37.60 -0.10 -10.30
C PRO A 4 36.31 0.72 -10.14
N HIS A 5 35.25 0.18 -10.73
CA HIS A 5 33.88 0.68 -10.65
C HIS A 5 33.32 0.53 -9.23
N SER A 6 32.89 1.63 -8.63
CA SER A 6 32.02 1.60 -7.45
C SER A 6 30.55 1.58 -7.87
N LEU A 7 29.87 0.47 -7.57
CA LEU A 7 28.42 0.30 -7.65
C LEU A 7 27.77 0.70 -6.31
N GLY A 8 26.78 1.61 -6.40
CA GLY A 8 25.57 1.66 -5.56
C GLY A 8 25.70 2.10 -4.10
N ILE A 9 24.96 3.13 -3.69
CA ILE A 9 23.62 3.01 -3.07
C ILE A 9 23.00 4.41 -2.83
N ALA A 10 21.68 4.42 -2.70
CA ALA A 10 20.73 5.52 -2.70
C ALA A 10 21.00 6.67 -1.71
N SER A 11 20.49 7.86 -2.06
CA SER A 11 19.83 8.70 -1.05
C SER A 11 18.75 9.59 -1.68
N GLU A 12 17.61 9.63 -1.00
CA GLU A 12 16.34 10.31 -1.26
C GLU A 12 16.41 11.59 -2.11
N LYS A 13 15.62 11.63 -3.19
CA LYS A 13 15.05 12.90 -3.64
C LYS A 13 13.79 13.16 -2.83
N CYS A 14 13.90 14.05 -1.84
CA CYS A 14 12.75 14.69 -1.22
C CYS A 14 11.87 15.30 -2.33
N ILE A 15 10.63 14.84 -2.41
CA ILE A 15 9.62 15.48 -3.24
C ILE A 15 9.13 16.71 -2.48
N ASP A 16 9.49 17.89 -2.95
CA ASP A 16 8.95 19.17 -2.50
C ASP A 16 7.43 19.20 -2.72
N CYS A 17 6.65 19.22 -1.63
CA CYS A 17 5.22 19.51 -1.69
C CYS A 17 5.03 21.04 -1.71
N PRO A 18 4.32 21.61 -2.71
CA PRO A 18 4.11 23.05 -2.77
C PRO A 18 2.93 23.40 -1.86
N THR A 19 3.20 23.87 -0.64
CA THR A 19 2.20 24.60 0.13
C THR A 19 2.73 25.98 0.44
N GLY A 20 2.51 26.89 -0.51
CA GLY A 20 2.58 28.32 -0.26
C GLY A 20 1.50 28.70 0.74
N ARG A 21 1.89 28.90 2.00
CA ARG A 21 1.14 29.72 2.95
C ARG A 21 1.99 30.95 3.26
N ARG A 22 1.56 32.11 2.75
CA ARG A 22 2.07 33.41 3.17
C ARG A 22 1.88 33.54 4.68
N GLN A 23 2.96 33.72 5.44
CA GLN A 23 2.88 34.23 6.80
C GLN A 23 2.75 35.75 6.74
N ALA A 24 1.80 36.29 7.49
CA ALA A 24 1.72 37.72 7.76
C ALA A 24 2.81 38.08 8.76
N GLU A 25 3.67 39.04 8.38
CA GLU A 25 4.52 39.75 9.33
C GLU A 25 3.63 40.46 10.33
N ASN A 26 3.75 40.11 11.62
CA ASN A 26 3.28 40.96 12.70
C ASN A 26 4.44 41.13 13.67
N SER A 27 5.01 42.33 13.61
CA SER A 27 6.14 42.79 14.41
C SER A 27 5.80 42.78 15.92
N ASN A 28 6.78 42.34 16.70
CA ASN A 28 6.79 42.28 18.17
C ASN A 28 6.46 43.62 18.84
N LEU A 29 5.75 43.59 19.98
CA LEU A 29 6.27 43.94 21.32
C LEU A 29 5.11 43.97 22.34
N VAL A 30 5.12 43.06 23.33
CA VAL A 30 4.70 43.36 24.72
C VAL A 30 5.13 42.21 25.64
N THR A 31 5.81 42.60 26.71
CA THR A 31 6.31 41.80 27.82
C THR A 31 5.16 41.31 28.70
N GLY A 32 5.17 40.03 29.03
CA GLY A 32 4.29 39.45 30.04
C GLY A 32 4.71 38.03 30.37
N SER A 33 5.45 37.86 31.47
CA SER A 33 5.80 36.56 32.01
C SER A 33 4.53 35.84 32.46
N SER A 34 4.20 34.73 31.82
CA SER A 34 3.31 33.73 32.38
C SER A 34 3.82 32.39 31.92
N SER A 35 4.34 31.61 32.87
CA SER A 35 4.73 30.22 32.66
C SER A 35 3.61 29.48 31.93
N PRO A 36 3.91 28.67 30.90
CA PRO A 36 2.89 27.90 30.24
C PRO A 36 2.43 26.83 31.21
N VAL A 37 1.22 26.99 31.75
CA VAL A 37 0.46 25.88 32.32
C VAL A 37 0.31 24.85 31.20
N PRO A 38 0.76 23.59 31.36
CA PRO A 38 0.53 22.58 30.36
C PRO A 38 -0.98 22.34 30.31
N SER A 39 -1.65 22.95 29.33
CA SER A 39 -3.04 22.63 29.03
C SER A 39 -3.05 21.22 28.48
N ASP A 40 -3.30 20.27 29.38
CA ASP A 40 -3.63 18.88 29.10
C ASP A 40 -4.99 18.81 28.39
N ARG A 41 -5.01 19.36 27.17
CA ARG A 41 -6.20 19.46 26.34
C ARG A 41 -5.93 18.68 25.07
N SER A 42 -5.88 17.36 25.21
CA SER A 42 -6.11 16.46 24.09
C SER A 42 -7.47 16.80 23.49
N SER A 43 -7.49 17.54 22.38
CA SER A 43 -8.73 17.83 21.68
C SER A 43 -9.26 16.52 21.08
N PRO A 44 -10.57 16.22 21.18
CA PRO A 44 -11.12 14.99 20.62
C PRO A 44 -10.89 14.88 19.12
N GLN A 45 -10.83 16.01 18.41
CA GLN A 45 -10.49 16.05 16.99
C GLN A 45 -9.05 15.55 16.73
N LEU A 46 -8.08 15.98 17.54
CA LEU A 46 -6.68 15.54 17.38
C LEU A 46 -6.52 14.03 17.62
N VAL A 47 -7.32 13.45 18.53
CA VAL A 47 -7.33 12.01 18.79
C VAL A 47 -7.90 11.25 17.58
N ILE A 48 -9.01 11.73 17.00
CA ILE A 48 -9.61 11.17 15.78
C ILE A 48 -8.64 11.28 14.60
N ASP A 49 -8.03 12.45 14.40
CA ASP A 49 -7.08 12.69 13.31
C ASP A 49 -5.86 11.76 13.43
N ARG A 50 -5.40 11.48 14.66
CA ARG A 50 -4.29 10.54 14.91
C ARG A 50 -4.70 9.09 14.62
N GLU A 51 -5.91 8.68 14.98
CA GLU A 51 -6.44 7.34 14.68
C GLU A 51 -6.62 7.15 13.17
N GLU A 52 -7.26 8.09 12.48
CA GLU A 52 -7.44 8.05 11.03
C GLU A 52 -6.07 8.02 10.30
N GLN A 53 -5.09 8.80 10.78
CA GLN A 53 -3.74 8.76 10.24
C GLN A 53 -3.06 7.40 10.46
N ALA A 54 -3.24 6.77 11.61
CA ALA A 54 -2.70 5.43 11.87
C ALA A 54 -3.33 4.40 10.93
N LEU A 55 -4.66 4.43 10.78
CA LEU A 55 -5.39 3.55 9.87
C LEU A 55 -5.00 3.76 8.40
N ALA A 56 -4.74 5.00 7.98
CA ALA A 56 -4.24 5.29 6.64
C ALA A 56 -2.86 4.67 6.40
N ARG A 57 -1.96 4.70 7.40
CA ARG A 57 -0.66 4.01 7.32
C ARG A 57 -0.84 2.51 7.21
N ASP A 58 -1.70 1.94 8.06
CA ASP A 58 -2.01 0.51 8.03
C ASP A 58 -2.58 0.08 6.68
N PHE A 59 -3.45 0.91 6.07
CA PHE A 59 -4.00 0.67 4.75
C PHE A 59 -2.92 0.61 3.66
N PHE A 60 -2.04 1.60 3.57
CA PHE A 60 -0.99 1.62 2.54
C PHE A 60 0.07 0.54 2.75
N GLN A 61 0.33 0.16 4.00
CA GLN A 61 1.25 -0.92 4.34
C GLN A 61 0.59 -2.30 4.30
N ARG A 62 -0.71 -2.38 3.98
CA ARG A 62 -1.42 -3.65 3.95
C ARG A 62 -1.03 -4.43 2.71
N PHE A 63 -0.28 -5.50 2.92
CA PHE A 63 -0.04 -6.56 1.94
C PHE A 63 -0.83 -7.80 2.33
N GLN A 64 -1.31 -8.54 1.33
CA GLN A 64 -1.98 -9.83 1.52
C GLN A 64 -1.11 -10.76 2.36
N LYS A 65 -1.71 -11.47 3.33
CA LYS A 65 -0.98 -12.48 4.11
C LYS A 65 -0.76 -13.75 3.28
N ALA A 66 0.17 -14.60 3.68
CA ALA A 66 0.51 -15.80 2.89
C ALA A 66 -0.64 -16.81 2.80
N ASP A 67 -1.47 -16.86 3.83
CA ASP A 67 -2.61 -17.75 4.03
C ASP A 67 -3.96 -17.07 3.72
N GLU A 68 -3.97 -15.76 3.45
CA GLU A 68 -5.17 -14.99 3.21
C GLU A 68 -5.61 -15.14 1.74
N ALA A 69 -6.84 -15.60 1.52
CA ALA A 69 -7.42 -15.72 0.18
C ALA A 69 -7.61 -14.36 -0.49
N ASP A 70 -7.69 -14.34 -1.83
CA ASP A 70 -7.83 -13.09 -2.60
C ASP A 70 -9.13 -12.35 -2.25
N GLU A 71 -10.22 -13.10 -2.08
CA GLU A 71 -11.53 -12.59 -1.67
C GLU A 71 -11.51 -12.06 -0.23
N GLU A 72 -10.75 -12.70 0.66
CA GLU A 72 -10.61 -12.26 2.05
C GLU A 72 -9.81 -10.96 2.13
N TYR A 73 -8.70 -10.90 1.40
CA TYR A 73 -7.87 -9.71 1.29
C TYR A 73 -8.68 -8.51 0.79
N ALA A 74 -9.44 -8.68 -0.31
CA ALA A 74 -10.32 -7.64 -0.83
C ALA A 74 -11.37 -7.18 0.20
N ARG A 75 -12.03 -8.13 0.89
CA ARG A 75 -13.03 -7.83 1.92
C ARG A 75 -12.46 -7.10 3.13
N ASN A 76 -11.19 -7.33 3.45
CA ASN A 76 -10.52 -6.67 4.57
C ASN A 76 -10.06 -5.24 4.23
N LEU A 77 -9.76 -4.94 2.96
CA LEU A 77 -9.30 -3.62 2.52
C LEU A 77 -10.41 -2.56 2.59
N GLN A 78 -11.64 -2.91 2.23
CA GLN A 78 -12.74 -1.95 2.14
C GLN A 78 -13.11 -1.28 3.47
N PRO A 79 -13.43 -2.01 4.55
CA PRO A 79 -13.73 -1.39 5.84
C PRO A 79 -12.52 -0.67 6.45
N LEU A 80 -11.29 -1.10 6.13
CA LEU A 80 -10.07 -0.40 6.55
C LEU A 80 -9.97 0.97 5.87
N ALA A 81 -10.22 1.05 4.57
CA ALA A 81 -10.22 2.30 3.82
C ALA A 81 -11.34 3.25 4.26
N GLU A 82 -12.56 2.74 4.49
CA GLU A 82 -13.69 3.53 4.97
C GLU A 82 -13.41 4.19 6.32
N ARG A 83 -12.72 3.47 7.21
CA ARG A 83 -12.31 4.03 8.52
C ARG A 83 -11.13 4.98 8.41
N ALA A 84 -10.14 4.65 7.58
CA ALA A 84 -8.94 5.48 7.38
C ALA A 84 -9.23 6.81 6.69
N PHE A 85 -10.25 6.85 5.84
CA PHE A 85 -10.55 7.98 4.97
C PHE A 85 -11.98 8.47 5.14
N ARG A 86 -12.42 8.58 6.39
CA ARG A 86 -13.76 9.05 6.72
C ARG A 86 -14.03 10.41 6.09
N GLY A 87 -15.22 10.59 5.55
CA GLY A 87 -15.62 11.83 4.88
C GLY A 87 -15.01 12.04 3.49
N ARG A 88 -14.28 11.07 2.93
CA ARG A 88 -13.95 11.04 1.50
C ARG A 88 -15.10 10.45 0.69
N SER A 89 -15.11 10.75 -0.60
CA SER A 89 -16.17 10.25 -1.49
C SER A 89 -16.03 8.74 -1.71
N PRO A 90 -17.14 7.99 -1.82
CA PRO A 90 -17.10 6.53 -2.03
C PRO A 90 -16.28 6.12 -3.24
N ASN A 91 -16.43 6.82 -4.38
CA ASN A 91 -15.63 6.57 -5.59
C ASN A 91 -14.11 6.70 -5.36
N MET A 92 -13.68 7.64 -4.51
CA MET A 92 -12.26 7.80 -4.19
C MET A 92 -11.76 6.65 -3.32
N ILE A 93 -12.57 6.19 -2.36
CA ILE A 93 -12.28 5.04 -1.52
C ILE A 93 -12.18 3.77 -2.37
N ASP A 94 -13.14 3.54 -3.27
CA ASP A 94 -13.13 2.39 -4.19
C ASP A 94 -11.87 2.39 -5.07
N ASN A 95 -11.47 3.55 -5.58
CA ASN A 95 -10.24 3.69 -6.35
C ASN A 95 -8.99 3.36 -5.51
N TRP A 96 -8.90 3.82 -4.27
CA TRP A 96 -7.78 3.45 -3.39
C TRP A 96 -7.77 1.96 -3.05
N VAL A 97 -8.92 1.36 -2.76
CA VAL A 97 -9.03 -0.08 -2.50
C VAL A 97 -8.56 -0.90 -3.70
N THR A 98 -8.96 -0.51 -4.91
CA THR A 98 -8.56 -1.22 -6.14
C THR A 98 -7.06 -1.09 -6.42
N VAL A 99 -6.48 0.09 -6.22
CA VAL A 99 -5.03 0.30 -6.32
C VAL A 99 -4.28 -0.51 -5.26
N GLN A 100 -4.71 -0.45 -4.00
CA GLN A 100 -4.08 -1.22 -2.92
C GLN A 100 -4.21 -2.72 -3.13
N PHE A 101 -5.32 -3.20 -3.71
CA PHE A 101 -5.46 -4.60 -4.09
C PHE A 101 -4.43 -5.01 -5.14
N LYS A 102 -4.29 -4.23 -6.22
CA LYS A 102 -3.31 -4.50 -7.29
C LYS A 102 -1.88 -4.59 -6.76
N HIS A 103 -1.48 -3.65 -5.90
CA HIS A 103 -0.10 -3.57 -5.41
C HIS A 103 0.18 -4.46 -4.21
N GLY A 104 -0.80 -4.68 -3.35
CA GLY A 104 -0.63 -5.40 -2.09
C GLY A 104 -0.89 -6.92 -2.18
N VAL A 105 -1.42 -7.41 -3.31
CA VAL A 105 -1.60 -8.86 -3.53
C VAL A 105 -0.24 -9.57 -3.57
N ARG A 106 -0.17 -10.80 -3.04
CA ARG A 106 1.03 -11.64 -3.07
C ARG A 106 0.82 -12.90 -3.92
N PRO A 107 1.80 -13.41 -4.66
CA PRO A 107 3.18 -12.92 -4.76
C PRO A 107 3.30 -11.70 -5.68
N SER A 108 4.45 -11.00 -5.63
CA SER A 108 4.68 -9.79 -6.44
C SER A 108 4.48 -10.01 -7.95
N ALA A 109 4.81 -11.20 -8.46
CA ALA A 109 4.56 -11.55 -9.87
C ALA A 109 3.05 -11.57 -10.24
N LEU A 110 2.17 -11.73 -9.26
CA LEU A 110 0.73 -11.56 -9.45
C LEU A 110 0.37 -10.07 -9.45
N ALA A 111 0.93 -9.28 -8.54
CA ALA A 111 0.72 -7.83 -8.48
C ALA A 111 1.07 -7.15 -9.80
N GLU A 112 2.22 -7.49 -10.41
CA GLU A 112 2.64 -6.98 -11.73
C GLU A 112 1.55 -7.20 -12.80
N LYS A 113 1.02 -8.43 -12.89
CA LYS A 113 -0.06 -8.77 -13.84
C LYS A 113 -1.36 -8.02 -13.56
N LEU A 114 -1.67 -7.76 -12.28
CA LEU A 114 -2.87 -7.00 -11.91
C LEU A 114 -2.70 -5.49 -12.15
N CYS A 115 -1.49 -4.95 -12.00
CA CYS A 115 -1.17 -3.56 -12.33
C CYS A 115 -1.39 -3.26 -13.82
N GLU A 116 -1.06 -4.20 -14.70
CA GLU A 116 -1.32 -4.10 -16.14
C GLU A 116 -2.80 -4.21 -16.52
N ALA A 117 -3.65 -4.73 -15.62
CA ALA A 117 -5.06 -4.91 -15.91
C ALA A 117 -5.78 -3.55 -16.01
N LYS A 118 -6.49 -3.34 -17.12
CA LYS A 118 -7.27 -2.11 -17.40
C LYS A 118 -8.52 -1.95 -16.52
N THR A 119 -8.90 -2.98 -15.75
CA THR A 119 -10.08 -2.91 -14.89
C THR A 119 -9.82 -2.14 -13.60
N ASN A 120 -10.82 -1.36 -13.20
CA ASN A 120 -10.91 -0.67 -11.91
C ASN A 120 -12.03 -1.26 -11.05
N SER A 121 -12.51 -2.47 -11.37
CA SER A 121 -13.50 -3.18 -10.57
C SER A 121 -12.79 -4.18 -9.66
N LEU A 122 -13.00 -4.06 -8.35
CA LEU A 122 -12.39 -4.97 -7.36
C LEU A 122 -12.81 -6.42 -7.59
N ASP A 123 -14.09 -6.68 -7.87
CA ASP A 123 -14.60 -8.03 -8.17
C ASP A 123 -13.93 -8.65 -9.40
N GLN A 124 -13.70 -7.86 -10.45
CA GLN A 124 -12.98 -8.34 -11.63
C GLN A 124 -11.51 -8.63 -11.33
N LEU A 125 -10.87 -7.81 -10.48
CA LEU A 125 -9.48 -8.03 -10.05
C LEU A 125 -9.34 -9.31 -9.21
N VAL A 126 -10.27 -9.56 -8.29
CA VAL A 126 -10.31 -10.79 -7.49
C VAL A 126 -10.45 -12.01 -8.40
N LYS A 127 -11.42 -12.00 -9.32
CA LYS A 127 -11.59 -13.08 -10.30
C LYS A 127 -10.35 -13.32 -11.15
N LEU A 128 -9.68 -12.24 -11.57
CA LEU A 128 -8.44 -12.32 -12.33
C LEU A 128 -7.31 -12.91 -11.49
N ALA A 129 -7.15 -12.47 -10.23
CA ALA A 129 -6.17 -12.97 -9.29
C ALA A 129 -6.32 -14.47 -9.06
N THR A 130 -7.54 -14.90 -8.71
CA THR A 130 -7.89 -16.30 -8.48
C THR A 130 -7.60 -17.16 -9.71
N LYS A 131 -7.98 -16.71 -10.90
CA LYS A 131 -7.66 -17.39 -12.17
C LYS A 131 -6.16 -17.52 -12.39
N LYS A 132 -5.39 -16.45 -12.17
CA LYS A 132 -3.93 -16.45 -12.37
C LYS A 132 -3.21 -17.37 -11.38
N ARG A 133 -3.70 -17.49 -10.15
CA ARG A 133 -3.18 -18.48 -9.20
C ARG A 133 -3.41 -19.90 -9.68
N GLN A 134 -4.62 -20.21 -10.15
CA GLN A 134 -4.95 -21.54 -10.67
C GLN A 134 -4.09 -21.91 -11.88
N GLU A 135 -3.87 -20.98 -12.81
CA GLU A 135 -2.96 -21.18 -13.95
C GLU A 135 -1.54 -21.51 -13.48
N THR A 136 -1.03 -20.76 -12.51
CA THR A 136 0.33 -20.93 -11.98
C THR A 136 0.47 -22.25 -11.23
N ALA A 137 -0.53 -22.64 -10.42
CA ALA A 137 -0.53 -23.91 -9.70
C ALA A 137 -0.57 -25.14 -10.63
N LYS A 138 -1.32 -25.06 -11.73
CA LYS A 138 -1.37 -26.12 -12.76
C LYS A 138 -0.01 -26.34 -13.40
N LEU A 139 0.72 -25.26 -13.72
CA LEU A 139 2.06 -25.35 -14.32
C LEU A 139 3.05 -26.04 -13.37
N VAL A 140 3.03 -25.69 -12.08
CA VAL A 140 3.91 -26.32 -11.08
C VAL A 140 3.62 -27.82 -10.96
N ASN A 141 2.35 -28.22 -10.93
CA ASN A 141 1.99 -29.64 -10.84
C ASN A 141 2.39 -30.45 -12.08
N CYS A 142 2.26 -29.87 -13.29
CA CYS A 142 2.70 -30.55 -14.52
C CYS A 142 4.22 -30.75 -14.56
N SER A 143 5.01 -29.81 -14.05
CA SER A 143 6.48 -29.93 -14.05
C SER A 143 7.01 -30.92 -13.01
N ILE A 144 6.29 -31.13 -11.90
CA ILE A 144 6.69 -32.10 -10.85
C ILE A 144 6.33 -33.54 -11.24
N LEU A 145 5.29 -33.74 -12.07
CA LEU A 145 4.81 -35.06 -12.50
C LEU A 145 5.51 -35.62 -13.76
N VAL A 146 6.61 -35.04 -14.21
CA VAL A 146 7.50 -35.69 -15.20
C VAL A 146 8.62 -36.39 -14.45
N PRO A 147 8.45 -37.63 -13.96
CA PRO A 147 9.62 -38.43 -13.62
C PRO A 147 10.36 -38.63 -14.94
N CYS A 148 11.61 -38.18 -14.98
CA CYS A 148 12.55 -38.56 -16.02
C CYS A 148 12.46 -40.08 -16.19
N LEU A 149 11.84 -40.55 -17.28
CA LEU A 149 11.97 -41.95 -17.70
C LEU A 149 13.47 -42.18 -17.91
N PRO A 150 14.12 -43.09 -17.17
CA PRO A 150 15.46 -43.47 -17.55
C PRO A 150 15.33 -44.10 -18.94
N ALA A 151 16.05 -43.52 -19.90
CA ALA A 151 16.27 -44.14 -21.19
C ALA A 151 17.01 -45.45 -20.93
N SER A 152 16.29 -46.56 -20.88
CA SER A 152 16.90 -47.88 -20.99
C SER A 152 17.37 -48.03 -22.44
N CYS A 153 18.60 -47.60 -22.70
CA CYS A 153 19.38 -48.10 -23.81
C CYS A 153 20.00 -49.44 -23.41
N SER A 154 19.89 -50.38 -24.35
CA SER A 154 20.50 -51.73 -24.41
C SER A 154 19.78 -52.86 -23.71
#